data_AF-A0A256Y2C1-F1
#
_entry.id   AF-A0A256Y2C1-F1
#
_cell.length_a   1.000
_cell.length_b   1.000
_cell.length_c   1.000
_cell.angle_alpha   90.00
_cell.angle_beta   90.00
_cell.angle_gamma   90.00
#
_symmetry.space_group_name_H-M   'P 1'
#
loop_
_entity.id
_entity.type
_entity.pdbx_description
1 polymer ?
#
loop_
_entity_poly.entity_id
_entity_poly.type
_entity_poly.pdbx_seq_one_letter_code
_entity_poly.pdbx_strand_id
1 'polypeptide(L)' 'MVKIRDADAEARMYKNVFVCMKCNAKTKGKTKLNLKCRKCGAKAMRLAKKAVKKA' A
#
# COMPACT_ATOMS: atom_id res chain seq x y z
N MET A 1 -19.59 -17.86 -4.37
CA MET A 1 -18.98 -16.57 -4.75
C MET A 1 -17.73 -16.83 -5.58
N VAL A 2 -17.79 -16.64 -6.90
CA VAL A 2 -16.63 -16.81 -7.79
C VAL A 2 -15.62 -15.69 -7.48
N LYS A 3 -14.41 -16.07 -7.04
CA LYS A 3 -13.33 -15.14 -6.72
C LYS A 3 -12.65 -14.69 -8.01
N ILE A 4 -13.31 -13.79 -8.75
CA ILE A 4 -12.74 -13.17 -9.95
C ILE A 4 -11.56 -12.29 -9.48
N ARG A 5 -10.34 -12.80 -9.65
CA ARG A 5 -9.11 -12.03 -9.43
C ARG A 5 -8.83 -11.23 -10.69
N ASP A 6 -9.48 -10.08 -10.76
CA ASP A 6 -9.25 -9.13 -11.84
C ASP A 6 -7.94 -8.37 -11.57
N ALA A 7 -6.90 -8.69 -12.34
CA ALA A 7 -5.56 -8.16 -12.14
C ALA A 7 -5.51 -6.63 -12.28
N ASP A 8 -6.37 -6.07 -13.14
CA ASP A 8 -6.47 -4.64 -13.37
C ASP A 8 -7.12 -3.93 -12.18
N ALA A 9 -8.19 -4.53 -11.62
CA ALA A 9 -8.81 -4.04 -10.40
C ALA A 9 -7.84 -4.08 -9.20
N GLU A 10 -7.03 -5.13 -9.08
CA GLU A 10 -6.02 -5.21 -8.02
C GLU A 10 -4.96 -4.10 -8.14
N ALA A 11 -4.52 -3.81 -9.36
CA ALA A 11 -3.57 -2.73 -9.62
C ALA A 11 -4.18 -1.35 -9.29
N ARG A 12 -5.44 -1.09 -9.64
CA ARG A 12 -6.11 0.18 -9.35
C ARG A 12 -6.35 0.40 -7.85
N MET A 13 -6.76 -0.65 -7.14
CA MET A 13 -7.17 -0.52 -5.74
C MET A 13 -6.00 -0.64 -4.75
N TYR A 14 -5.02 -1.51 -5.02
CA TYR A 14 -4.04 -1.92 -4.01
C TYR A 14 -2.58 -1.62 -4.37
N LYS A 15 -2.28 -1.16 -5.59
CA LYS A 15 -0.89 -0.84 -5.97
C LYS A 15 -0.39 0.37 -5.19
N ASN A 16 0.80 0.22 -4.60
CA ASN A 16 1.55 1.24 -3.89
C ASN A 16 0.77 1.99 -2.77
N VAL A 17 -0.11 1.26 -2.09
CA VAL A 17 -0.72 1.74 -0.84
C VAL A 17 0.24 1.44 0.30
N PHE A 18 0.56 2.47 1.09
CA PHE A 18 1.40 2.38 2.27
C PHE A 18 0.58 2.65 3.52
N VAL A 19 0.89 1.91 4.58
CA VAL A 19 0.28 2.04 5.91
C VAL A 19 1.36 2.52 6.86
N CYS A 20 1.08 3.57 7.61
CA CYS A 20 1.99 4.00 8.66
C CYS A 20 1.99 3.01 9.84
N MET A 21 3.17 2.72 10.37
CA MET A 21 3.33 1.80 11.51
C MET A 21 3.01 2.42 12.88
N LYS A 22 2.79 3.74 12.96
CA LYS A 22 2.36 4.44 14.18
C LYS A 22 0.87 4.76 14.17
N CYS A 23 0.45 5.47 13.12
CA CYS A 23 -0.88 6.07 13.00
C CYS A 23 -1.90 5.16 12.26
N ASN A 24 -1.45 4.03 11.69
CA ASN A 24 -2.20 3.16 10.76
C ASN A 24 -2.86 3.85 9.57
N ALA A 25 -2.55 5.13 9.32
CA ALA A 25 -3.09 5.88 8.19
C ALA A 25 -2.58 5.29 6.87
N LYS A 26 -3.49 5.25 5.89
CA LYS A 26 -3.20 4.81 4.53
C LYS A 26 -2.82 6.02 3.67
N THR A 27 -1.73 5.87 2.92
CA THR A 27 -1.26 6.85 1.92
C THR A 27 -0.93 6.11 0.63
N LYS A 28 -1.33 6.68 -0.51
CA LYS A 28 -0.86 6.23 -1.83
C LYS A 28 0.41 7.00 -2.19
N GLY A 29 1.43 6.31 -2.68
CA GLY A 29 2.68 6.93 -3.13
C GLY A 29 3.29 6.13 -4.27
N LYS A 30 4.24 6.68 -5.04
CA LYS A 30 4.95 5.88 -6.05
C LYS A 30 6.03 5.00 -5.42
N THR A 31 6.71 5.51 -4.41
CA THR A 31 7.84 4.86 -3.73
C THR A 31 7.78 5.10 -2.23
N LYS A 32 8.49 4.28 -1.45
CA LYS A 32 8.67 4.47 -0.01
C LYS A 32 9.63 5.63 0.30
N LEU A 33 10.53 5.94 -0.64
CA LEU A 33 11.49 7.03 -0.54
C LEU A 33 10.74 8.35 -0.33
N ASN A 34 10.98 9.00 0.82
CA ASN A 34 10.38 10.26 1.23
C ASN A 34 8.88 10.25 1.57
N LEU A 35 8.26 9.08 1.77
CA LEU A 35 6.85 9.00 2.17
C LEU A 35 6.67 9.29 3.68
N LYS A 36 5.89 10.32 4.02
CA LYS A 36 5.54 10.70 5.41
C LYS A 36 4.06 10.40 5.71
N CYS A 37 3.72 9.95 6.93
CA CYS A 37 2.31 9.81 7.36
C CYS A 37 1.68 11.21 7.38
N ARG A 38 0.55 11.38 6.67
CA ARG A 38 -0.19 12.66 6.65
C ARG A 38 -0.80 13.05 7.99
N LYS A 39 -0.97 12.10 8.92
CA LYS A 39 -1.48 12.34 10.28
C LYS A 39 -0.38 12.65 11.30
N CYS A 40 0.66 11.81 11.40
CA CYS A 40 1.66 11.89 12.47
C CYS A 40 3.06 12.33 11.99
N GLY A 41 3.25 12.61 10.71
CA GLY A 41 4.54 13.02 10.14
C GLY A 41 5.63 11.94 10.09
N ALA A 42 5.41 10.78 10.71
CA ALA A 42 6.41 9.72 10.77
C ALA A 42 6.74 9.14 9.37
N LYS A 43 8.02 8.80 9.17
CA LYS A 43 8.53 8.14 7.95
C LYS A 43 8.42 6.60 7.99
N ALA A 44 7.91 6.05 9.09
CA ALA A 44 7.73 4.62 9.28
C ALA A 44 6.47 4.13 8.54
N MET A 45 6.64 3.74 7.28
CA MET A 45 5.60 3.24 6.39
C MET A 45 5.91 1.81 5.91
N ARG A 46 4.89 0.95 5.89
CA ARG A 46 4.92 -0.42 5.31
C ARG A 46 4.01 -0.50 4.10
N LEU A 47 4.32 -1.34 3.10
CA LEU A 47 3.35 -1.63 2.04
C LEU A 47 2.12 -2.33 2.65
N ALA A 48 0.92 -1.93 2.23
CA ALA A 48 -0.33 -2.54 2.65
C ALA A 48 -0.43 -4.00 2.16
N LYS A 49 0.01 -4.24 0.93
CA LYS A 49 0.00 -5.56 0.29
C LYS A 49 1.38 -5.81 -0.29
N LYS A 50 2.10 -6.81 0.22
CA LYS A 50 3.36 -7.25 -0.40
C LYS A 50 3.00 -7.93 -1.72
N ALA A 51 3.63 -7.53 -2.82
CA ALA A 51 3.54 -8.30 -4.05
C ALA A 51 4.16 -9.68 -3.75
N VAL A 52 3.33 -10.72 -3.76
CA VAL A 52 3.83 -12.09 -3.72
C VAL A 52 4.47 -12.32 -5.08
N LYS A 53 5.77 -12.59 -5.13
CA LYS A 53 6.45 -12.97 -6.38
C LYS A 53 5.72 -14.22 -6.88
N LYS A 54 5.05 -14.13 -8.04
CA LYS A 54 4.54 -15.34 -8.71
C LYS A 54 5.78 -16.17 -9.07
N ALA A 55 5.84 -17.38 -8.53
CA ALA A 55 6.79 -18.41 -8.94
C ALA A 55 6.41 -18.93 -10.33
#